data_AF-A0A4Y9NY42-F1
#
_entry.id   AF-A0A4Y9NY42-F1
#
_cell.length_a   1.000
_cell.length_b   1.000
_cell.length_c   1.000
_cell.angle_alpha   90.00
_cell.angle_beta   90.00
_cell.angle_gamma   90.00
#
_symmetry.space_group_name_H-M   'P 1'
#
loop_
_entity.id
_entity.type
_entity.pdbx_description
1 polymer ?
#
loop_
_entity_poly.entity_id
_entity_poly.type
_entity_poly.pdbx_seq_one_letter_code
_entity_poly.pdbx_strand_id
1 'polypeptide(L)'
;MADADLDVVIRQLARQLHTGLMTRAKERRDRFNGLAAKAKSRETADRFKMMAKATLEQATAAAKRLQMSADNVADSYARSMRLAASTPVAVKVAKEKPEKKAAKKAKAKKTK
;
A
#
# COMPACT_ATOMS: atom_id res chain seq x y z
N MET A 1 20.34 -22.10 -6.19
CA MET A 1 19.55 -21.09 -5.46
C MET A 1 18.26 -20.96 -6.26
N ALA A 2 17.14 -21.49 -5.77
CA ALA A 2 15.87 -21.25 -6.43
C ALA A 2 15.62 -19.74 -6.34
N ASP A 3 15.50 -19.08 -7.50
CA ASP A 3 15.11 -17.67 -7.56
C ASP A 3 13.87 -17.49 -6.68
N ALA A 4 13.94 -16.57 -5.72
CA ALA A 4 12.81 -16.34 -4.84
C ALA A 4 11.60 -15.94 -5.70
N ASP A 5 10.48 -16.66 -5.56
CA ASP A 5 9.25 -16.30 -6.22
C ASP A 5 8.91 -14.84 -5.89
N LEU A 6 8.32 -14.15 -6.86
CA LEU A 6 8.07 -12.71 -6.77
C LEU A 6 7.22 -12.33 -5.53
N ASP A 7 6.37 -13.24 -5.01
CA ASP A 7 5.63 -13.00 -3.76
C ASP A 7 6.55 -12.92 -2.52
N VAL A 8 7.62 -13.72 -2.47
CA VAL A 8 8.64 -13.65 -1.42
C VAL A 8 9.39 -12.33 -1.51
N VAL A 9 9.75 -11.90 -2.73
CA VAL A 9 10.40 -10.61 -2.98
C VAL A 9 9.51 -9.45 -2.53
N ILE A 10 8.21 -9.48 -2.84
CA ILE A 10 7.23 -8.47 -2.41
C ILE A 10 7.21 -8.33 -0.88
N ARG A 11 7.15 -9.46 -0.15
CA ARG A 11 7.16 -9.45 1.32
C ARG A 11 8.49 -8.95 1.89
N GLN A 12 9.60 -9.31 1.26
CA GLN A 12 10.93 -8.85 1.69
C GLN A 12 11.10 -7.34 1.49
N LEU A 13 10.69 -6.80 0.34
CA LEU A 13 10.72 -5.37 0.06
C LEU A 13 9.86 -4.59 1.07
N ALA A 14 8.68 -5.10 1.41
CA ALA A 14 7.82 -4.48 2.41
C ALA A 14 8.46 -4.42 3.80
N ARG A 15 9.22 -5.44 4.20
CA ARG A 15 10.00 -5.44 5.45
C ARG A 15 11.12 -4.41 5.43
N GLN A 16 11.82 -4.26 4.31
CA GLN A 16 12.85 -3.23 4.13
C GLN A 16 12.25 -1.82 4.21
N LEU A 17 11.12 -1.59 3.54
CA LEU A 17 10.42 -0.30 3.62
C LEU A 17 9.88 -0.02 5.03
N HIS A 18 9.33 -1.03 5.72
CA HIS A 18 8.88 -0.91 7.10
C HIS A 18 10.02 -0.46 8.03
N THR A 19 11.17 -1.13 7.95
CA THR A 19 12.35 -0.80 8.78
C THR A 19 12.89 0.59 8.45
N GLY A 20 12.99 0.95 7.17
CA GLY A 20 13.40 2.29 6.74
C GLY A 20 12.45 3.39 7.20
N LEU A 21 11.14 3.18 7.11
CA LEU A 21 10.11 4.12 7.56
C LEU A 21 10.17 4.30 9.09
N MET A 22 10.28 3.21 9.84
CA MET A 22 10.35 3.28 11.31
C MET A 22 11.63 3.94 11.80
N THR A 23 12.76 3.76 11.10
CA THR A 23 14.02 4.43 11.44
C THR A 23 13.88 5.94 11.29
N ARG A 24 13.38 6.43 10.15
CA ARG A 24 13.13 7.87 9.94
C ARG A 24 12.08 8.44 10.89
N ALA A 25 11.07 7.64 11.25
CA ALA A 25 10.07 8.05 12.23
C ALA A 25 10.68 8.28 13.63
N LYS A 26 11.62 7.40 14.04
CA LYS A 26 12.36 7.56 15.30
C LYS A 26 13.25 8.79 15.28
N GLU A 27 14.02 8.99 14.21
CA GLU A 27 14.85 10.21 14.05
C GLU A 27 14.02 11.49 14.16
N ARG A 28 12.84 11.50 13.52
CA ARG A 28 11.92 12.65 13.58
C ARG A 28 11.32 12.83 14.97
N ARG A 29 10.98 11.73 15.67
CA ARG A 29 10.56 11.76 17.08
C ARG A 29 11.64 12.38 17.96
N ASP A 30 12.88 11.94 17.81
CA ASP A 30 14.01 12.40 18.62
C ASP A 30 14.33 13.87 18.35
N ARG A 31 14.19 14.32 17.11
CA ARG A 31 14.25 15.75 16.76
C ARG A 31 13.19 16.55 17.52
N PHE A 32 11.94 16.10 17.53
CA PHE A 32 10.88 16.80 18.27
C PHE A 32 11.11 16.78 19.79
N ASN A 33 11.60 15.67 20.34
CA ASN A 33 11.97 15.61 21.76
C ASN A 33 13.13 16.56 22.09
N GLY A 34 14.12 16.68 21.20
CA GLY A 34 15.21 17.65 21.35
C GLY A 34 14.72 19.10 21.29
N LEU A 35 13.72 19.40 20.47
CA LEU A 35 13.06 20.71 20.45
C LEU A 35 12.24 20.96 21.72
N ALA A 36 11.56 19.93 22.24
CA ALA A 36 10.82 20.01 23.50
C ALA A 36 11.75 20.30 24.69
N ALA A 37 12.93 19.68 24.73
CA ALA A 37 13.91 19.89 25.79
C ALA A 37 14.52 21.31 25.77
N LYS A 38 14.58 21.95 24.59
CA LYS A 38 15.08 23.32 24.40
C LYS A 38 13.99 24.39 24.52
N ALA A 39 12.74 23.99 24.72
CA ALA A 39 11.61 24.91 24.75
C ALA A 39 11.61 25.76 26.02
N LYS A 40 11.42 27.07 25.86
CA LYS A 40 11.35 28.03 26.98
C LYS A 40 10.00 28.04 27.69
N SER A 41 8.95 27.57 27.02
CA SER A 41 7.59 27.52 27.56
C SER A 41 7.11 26.08 27.66
N ARG A 42 6.36 25.78 28.73
CA ARG A 42 5.75 24.47 28.94
C ARG A 42 4.79 24.10 27.80
N GLU A 43 4.02 25.06 27.31
CA GLU A 43 3.08 24.83 26.22
C GLU A 43 3.79 24.44 24.92
N THR A 44 4.92 25.08 24.59
CA THR A 44 5.70 24.73 23.40
C THR A 44 6.39 23.38 23.55
N ALA A 45 6.88 23.06 24.75
CA ALA A 45 7.41 21.72 25.06
C ALA A 45 6.35 20.63 24.87
N ASP A 46 5.13 20.85 25.34
CA ASP A 46 4.03 19.88 25.26
C ASP A 46 3.55 19.70 23.82
N ARG A 47 3.49 20.77 23.01
CA ARG A 47 3.23 20.67 21.56
C ARG A 47 4.29 19.83 20.84
N PHE A 48 5.58 20.01 21.15
CA PHE A 48 6.64 19.19 20.56
C PHE A 48 6.56 17.72 20.97
N LYS A 49 6.22 17.42 22.23
CA LYS A 49 5.97 16.04 22.69
C LYS A 49 4.77 15.42 21.98
N MET A 50 3.69 16.17 21.78
CA MET A 50 2.54 15.71 20.99
C MET A 50 2.93 15.41 19.54
N MET A 51 3.72 16.28 18.89
CA MET A 51 4.22 16.04 17.54
C MET A 51 5.12 14.79 17.45
N ALA A 52 5.95 14.56 18.48
CA ALA A 52 6.78 13.36 18.57
C ALA A 52 5.92 12.09 18.64
N LYS A 53 4.89 12.10 19.49
CA LYS A 53 3.95 10.98 19.65
C LYS A 53 3.15 10.73 18.36
N ALA A 54 2.56 11.78 17.79
CA ALA A 54 1.79 11.70 16.55
C ALA A 54 2.63 11.16 15.39
N THR A 55 3.92 11.55 15.30
CA THR A 55 4.83 11.04 14.28
C THR A 55 5.00 9.53 14.37
N LEU A 56 5.22 8.99 15.56
CA LEU A 56 5.35 7.54 15.75
C LEU A 56 4.05 6.80 15.48
N GLU A 57 2.91 7.33 15.92
CA GLU A 57 1.60 6.70 15.70
C GLU A 57 1.27 6.64 14.20
N GLN A 58 1.44 7.75 13.49
CA GLN A 58 1.21 7.81 12.04
C GLN A 58 2.18 6.92 11.27
N ALA A 59 3.46 6.89 11.66
CA ALA A 59 4.44 6.00 11.06
C ALA A 59 4.07 4.53 11.27
N THR A 60 3.67 4.15 12.49
CA THR A 60 3.26 2.77 12.80
C THR A 60 2.01 2.38 12.02
N ALA A 61 1.03 3.27 11.91
CA ALA A 61 -0.17 3.03 11.13
C ALA A 61 0.15 2.89 9.62
N ALA A 62 1.01 3.74 9.08
CA ALA A 62 1.46 3.65 7.70
C ALA A 62 2.24 2.35 7.44
N ALA A 63 3.10 1.94 8.38
CA ALA A 63 3.89 0.72 8.27
C ALA A 63 2.99 -0.53 8.26
N LYS A 64 1.96 -0.59 9.12
CA LYS A 64 0.96 -1.66 9.13
C LYS A 64 0.18 -1.72 7.81
N ARG A 65 -0.26 -0.56 7.31
CA ARG A 65 -0.95 -0.47 6.01
C ARG A 65 -0.06 -0.99 4.88
N LEU A 66 1.22 -0.62 4.87
CA LEU A 66 2.18 -1.10 3.89
C LEU A 66 2.35 -2.62 3.94
N GLN A 67 2.45 -3.21 5.14
CA GLN A 67 2.53 -4.65 5.32
C GLN A 67 1.28 -5.35 4.77
N MET A 68 0.10 -4.90 5.16
CA MET A 68 -1.17 -5.47 4.67
C MET A 68 -1.28 -5.36 3.14
N SER A 69 -0.91 -4.23 2.56
CA SER A 69 -0.88 -4.07 1.10
C SER A 69 0.09 -5.04 0.44
N ALA A 70 1.28 -5.22 1.01
CA ALA A 70 2.27 -6.15 0.47
C ALA A 70 1.81 -7.60 0.55
N ASP A 71 1.19 -8.02 1.65
CA ASP A 71 0.65 -9.37 1.80
C ASP A 71 -0.48 -9.62 0.78
N ASN A 72 -1.39 -8.67 0.60
CA ASN A 72 -2.45 -8.77 -0.40
C ASN A 72 -1.90 -8.86 -1.84
N VAL A 73 -0.84 -8.11 -2.15
CA VAL A 73 -0.19 -8.13 -3.48
C VAL A 73 0.53 -9.48 -3.68
N ALA A 74 1.28 -9.93 -2.69
CA ALA A 74 1.98 -11.22 -2.70
C ALA A 74 0.99 -12.39 -2.87
N ASP A 75 -0.11 -12.41 -2.11
CA ASP A 75 -1.14 -13.44 -2.21
C ASP A 75 -1.88 -13.41 -3.55
N SER A 76 -2.12 -12.22 -4.10
CA SER A 76 -2.76 -12.09 -5.41
C SER A 76 -1.85 -12.60 -6.54
N TYR A 77 -0.54 -12.34 -6.44
CA TYR A 77 0.45 -12.89 -7.37
C TYR A 77 0.58 -14.41 -7.24
N ALA A 78 0.73 -14.94 -6.02
CA ALA A 78 0.83 -16.38 -5.81
C ALA A 78 -0.42 -17.12 -6.31
N ARG A 79 -1.62 -16.53 -6.10
CA ARG A 79 -2.87 -17.07 -6.66
C ARG A 79 -2.91 -17.03 -8.17
N SER A 80 -2.52 -15.93 -8.82
CA SER A 80 -2.52 -15.85 -10.28
C SER A 80 -1.52 -16.83 -10.92
N MET A 81 -0.36 -17.04 -10.30
CA MET A 81 0.62 -18.03 -10.76
C MET A 81 0.13 -19.46 -10.58
N ARG A 82 -0.53 -19.77 -9.45
CA ARG A 82 -1.18 -21.09 -9.25
C ARG A 82 -2.27 -21.33 -10.30
N LEU A 83 -3.08 -20.32 -10.59
CA LEU A 83 -4.10 -20.41 -11.64
C LEU A 83 -3.45 -20.67 -13.01
N ALA A 84 -2.43 -19.90 -13.39
CA ALA A 84 -1.71 -20.08 -14.65
C ALA A 84 -1.03 -21.45 -14.77
N ALA A 85 -0.47 -21.98 -13.67
CA ALA A 85 0.11 -23.31 -13.63
C ALA A 85 -0.94 -24.43 -13.68
N SER A 86 -2.15 -24.18 -13.14
CA SER A 86 -3.26 -25.14 -13.14
C SER A 86 -4.10 -25.12 -14.41
N THR A 87 -4.03 -24.07 -15.23
CA THR A 87 -4.70 -24.03 -16.54
C THR A 87 -3.91 -24.91 -17.53
N PRO A 88 -4.47 -26.03 -18.03
CA PRO A 88 -3.84 -26.75 -19.13
C PRO A 88 -3.73 -25.79 -20.32
N VAL A 89 -2.59 -25.80 -21.02
CA VAL A 89 -2.32 -25.00 -22.23
C VAL A 89 -3.26 -25.46 -23.35
N ALA A 90 -4.52 -25.05 -23.28
CA ALA A 90 -5.42 -25.08 -24.40
C ALA A 90 -5.17 -23.79 -25.18
N VAL A 91 -4.44 -23.93 -26.29
CA VAL A 91 -4.31 -22.91 -27.34
C VAL A 91 -5.70 -22.34 -27.63
N LYS A 92 -5.98 -21.14 -27.11
CA LYS A 92 -7.07 -20.28 -27.58
C LYS A 92 -6.47 -18.96 -28.02
N VAL A 93 -5.85 -19.03 -29.20
CA VAL A 93 -5.78 -17.90 -30.11
C VAL A 93 -7.21 -17.47 -30.46
N ALA A 94 -7.39 -16.17 -30.66
CA ALA A 94 -8.60 -15.40 -30.97
C ALA A 94 -9.35 -14.87 -29.72
N LYS A 95 -9.59 -13.58 -29.56
CA LYS A 95 -9.61 -12.50 -30.55
C LYS A 95 -9.58 -11.14 -29.84
N GLU A 96 -8.88 -10.20 -30.45
CA GLU A 96 -8.93 -8.78 -30.13
C GLU A 96 -10.36 -8.21 -30.13
N LYS A 97 -10.52 -7.12 -29.37
CA LYS A 97 -11.58 -6.07 -29.24
C LYS A 97 -12.35 -5.73 -30.56
N PRO A 98 -13.53 -5.03 -30.57
CA PRO A 98 -13.87 -3.86 -29.76
C PRO A 98 -15.37 -3.60 -29.41
N GLU A 99 -15.60 -2.46 -28.74
CA GLU A 99 -16.86 -1.79 -28.37
C GLU A 99 -18.01 -1.86 -29.40
N LYS A 100 -19.24 -2.02 -28.88
CA LYS A 100 -20.50 -1.29 -29.20
C LYS A 100 -21.71 -2.21 -29.07
N LYS A 101 -22.47 -2.04 -27.98
CA LYS A 101 -23.91 -2.32 -27.80
C LYS A 101 -24.22 -1.83 -26.37
N ALA A 102 -25.12 -0.92 -26.08
CA ALA A 102 -26.18 -0.34 -26.87
C ALA A 102 -26.60 1.00 -26.25
N ALA A 103 -26.37 2.08 -26.98
CA ALA A 103 -27.21 3.26 -26.89
C ALA A 103 -28.63 2.85 -27.35
N LYS A 104 -29.52 2.47 -26.42
CA LYS A 104 -30.94 2.23 -26.75
C LYS A 104 -31.92 2.28 -25.55
N LYS A 105 -31.70 3.18 -24.57
CA LYS A 105 -32.70 3.47 -23.51
C LYS A 105 -32.98 4.95 -23.26
N ALA A 106 -32.85 5.82 -24.27
CA ALA A 106 -33.16 7.25 -24.14
C ALA A 106 -34.13 7.81 -25.22
N LYS A 107 -34.87 6.97 -25.94
CA LYS A 107 -35.89 7.42 -26.91
C LYS A 107 -37.26 6.74 -26.73
N ALA A 108 -37.73 6.68 -25.49
CA ALA A 108 -39.12 6.33 -25.18
C ALA A 108 -39.68 7.25 -24.09
N LYS A 109 -39.60 8.57 -24.30
CA LYS A 109 -40.47 9.55 -23.63
C LYS A 109 -40.49 10.88 -24.35
N LYS A 110 -41.17 10.94 -25.50
CA LYS A 110 -41.83 12.16 -26.01
C LYS A 110 -43.06 11.75 -26.81
N THR A 111 -44.06 12.63 -26.79
CA THR A 111 -45.45 12.55 -27.29
C THR A 111 -46.39 11.74 -26.39
N LYS A 112 -47.52 12.28 -25.91
CA LYS A 112 -48.32 13.44 -26.34
C LYS A 112 -49.05 14.02 -25.13
#